data_AF-A0A970NDG8-F1
#
_entry.id   AF-A0A970NDG8-F1
#
_cell.length_a   1.000
_cell.length_b   1.000
_cell.length_c   1.000
_cell.angle_alpha   90.00
_cell.angle_beta   90.00
_cell.angle_gamma   90.00
#
_symmetry.space_group_name_H-M   'P 1'
#
loop_
_entity.id
_entity.type
_entity.pdbx_description
1 polymer ?
#
loop_
_entity_poly.entity_id
_entity_poly.type
_entity_poly.pdbx_seq_one_letter_code
_entity_poly.pdbx_strand_id
1 'polypeptide(L)'
;MSNHQRNLTDEMIPLMANAGGVAGINFAPAFLAEDITSKDSLVSDMVRHIKHFVKVGGIECVGMGSDFDGIGGNLEVKDASMMQMIFEALRKEGFSEDQIEKIAYTNVLRVIKETL
;
A
#
# COMPACT_ATOMS: atom_id res chain seq x y z
N MET A 1 -5.46 7.28 8.87
CA MET A 1 -4.05 6.85 8.73
C MET A 1 -3.60 6.28 10.08
N SER A 2 -2.73 5.27 10.08
CA SER A 2 -2.23 4.66 11.32
C SER A 2 -1.02 5.41 11.86
N ASN A 3 -1.04 5.82 13.13
CA ASN A 3 0.05 6.54 13.79
C ASN A 3 1.07 5.58 14.41
N HIS A 4 1.80 4.88 13.56
CA HIS A 4 2.84 3.92 13.95
C HIS A 4 4.23 4.39 13.47
N GLN A 5 5.28 4.25 14.29
CA GLN A 5 6.64 4.73 13.98
C GLN A 5 7.28 4.08 12.74
N ARG A 6 6.74 2.95 12.27
CA ARG A 6 7.17 2.27 11.03
C ARG A 6 6.59 2.90 9.76
N ASN A 7 5.54 3.72 9.88
CA ASN A 7 4.90 4.37 8.74
C ASN A 7 5.64 5.64 8.34
N LEU A 8 5.57 5.98 7.06
CA LEU A 8 6.08 7.23 6.54
C LEU A 8 5.17 8.40 6.95
N THR A 9 5.78 9.53 7.29
CA THR A 9 5.05 10.77 7.56
C THR A 9 4.62 11.45 6.27
N ASP A 10 3.65 12.37 6.36
CA ASP A 10 3.18 13.17 5.22
C ASP A 10 4.30 14.06 4.62
N GLU A 11 5.37 14.33 5.37
CA GLU A 11 6.56 15.02 4.88
C GLU A 11 7.50 14.07 4.12
N MET A 12 7.61 12.81 4.55
CA MET A 12 8.49 11.82 3.92
C MET A 12 7.94 11.30 2.60
N ILE A 13 6.61 11.16 2.46
CA ILE A 13 5.98 10.61 1.25
C ILE A 13 6.33 11.43 0.00
N PRO A 14 6.15 12.77 -0.04
CA PRO A 14 6.51 13.57 -1.20
C PRO A 14 8.01 13.57 -1.49
N LEU A 15 8.87 13.55 -0.46
CA LEU A 15 10.32 13.52 -0.64
C LEU A 15 10.76 12.22 -1.34
N MET A 16 10.20 11.08 -0.91
CA MET A 16 10.43 9.78 -1.53
C MET A 16 9.88 9.72 -2.96
N ALA A 17 8.66 10.24 -3.18
CA ALA A 17 8.05 10.31 -4.50
C ALA A 17 8.84 11.20 -5.47
N ASN A 18 9.29 12.38 -5.04
CA ASN A 18 10.09 13.31 -5.86
C ASN A 18 11.47 12.73 -6.22
N ALA A 19 12.01 11.84 -5.39
CA ALA A 19 13.22 11.09 -5.71
C ALA A 19 12.98 9.91 -6.67
N GLY A 20 11.73 9.70 -7.15
CA GLY A 20 11.35 8.58 -8.01
C GLY A 20 11.11 7.27 -7.27
N GLY A 21 11.06 7.30 -5.92
CA GLY A 21 10.85 6.13 -5.09
C GLY A 21 9.42 5.58 -5.13
N VAL A 22 9.25 4.37 -4.59
CA VAL A 22 7.96 3.69 -4.41
C VAL A 22 7.90 3.07 -3.02
N ALA A 23 6.77 3.24 -2.33
CA ALA A 23 6.48 2.59 -1.07
C ALA A 23 5.49 1.43 -1.25
N GLY A 24 5.85 0.24 -0.76
CA GLY A 24 4.96 -0.91 -0.71
C GLY A 24 4.01 -0.82 0.48
N ILE A 25 2.71 -1.02 0.25
CA ILE A 25 1.71 -1.07 1.33
C ILE A 25 1.84 -2.39 2.09
N ASN A 26 2.10 -2.29 3.40
CA ASN A 26 2.27 -3.41 4.31
C ASN A 26 0.93 -3.89 4.88
N PHE A 27 0.77 -5.21 5.06
CA PHE A 27 -0.50 -5.80 5.47
C PHE A 27 -0.61 -6.04 6.99
N ALA A 28 0.39 -5.64 7.79
CA ALA A 28 0.36 -5.79 9.24
C ALA A 28 -0.76 -4.94 9.87
N PRO A 29 -1.64 -5.53 10.73
CA PRO A 29 -2.73 -4.81 11.37
C PRO A 29 -2.31 -3.50 12.05
N ALA A 30 -1.21 -3.56 12.83
CA ALA A 30 -0.72 -2.42 13.60
C ALA A 30 -0.24 -1.24 12.74
N PHE A 31 0.03 -1.45 11.45
CA PHE A 31 0.49 -0.41 10.53
C PHE A 31 -0.66 0.14 9.67
N LEU A 32 -1.79 -0.57 9.63
CA LEU A 32 -2.95 -0.25 8.82
C LEU A 32 -4.06 0.45 9.62
N ALA A 33 -4.42 -0.13 10.77
CA ALA A 33 -5.52 0.30 11.60
C ALA A 33 -5.23 1.63 12.31
N GLU A 34 -6.28 2.43 12.54
CA GLU A 34 -6.18 3.65 13.34
C GLU A 34 -5.84 3.34 14.80
N ASP A 35 -6.46 2.28 15.35
CA ASP A 35 -6.01 1.65 16.59
C ASP A 35 -4.86 0.68 16.30
N ILE A 36 -3.64 1.09 16.64
CA ILE A 36 -2.42 0.31 16.44
C ILE A 36 -2.39 -1.01 17.23
N THR A 37 -3.29 -1.18 18.21
CA THR A 37 -3.41 -2.42 18.99
C THR A 37 -4.30 -3.46 18.32
N SER A 38 -5.04 -3.06 17.28
CA SER A 38 -5.90 -3.94 16.49
C SER A 38 -5.11 -5.14 15.94
N LYS A 39 -5.80 -6.28 15.87
CA LYS A 39 -5.29 -7.50 15.25
C LYS A 39 -5.87 -7.73 13.87
N ASP A 40 -6.80 -6.90 13.42
CA ASP A 40 -7.47 -7.05 12.14
C ASP A 40 -6.73 -6.28 11.05
N SER A 41 -6.42 -6.96 9.95
CA SER A 41 -5.88 -6.36 8.72
C SER A 41 -6.94 -6.42 7.64
N LEU A 42 -7.52 -5.26 7.35
CA LEU A 42 -8.67 -5.12 6.47
C LEU A 42 -8.27 -4.53 5.13
N VAL A 43 -8.90 -5.02 4.06
CA VAL A 43 -8.75 -4.46 2.71
C VAL A 43 -9.13 -2.99 2.67
N SER A 44 -10.16 -2.59 3.43
CA SER A 44 -10.58 -1.19 3.55
C SER A 44 -9.47 -0.29 4.11
N ASP A 45 -8.69 -0.78 5.08
CA ASP A 45 -7.57 -0.03 5.63
C ASP A 45 -6.42 0.06 4.62
N MET A 46 -6.11 -1.03 3.90
CA MET A 46 -5.11 -1.01 2.82
C MET A 46 -5.47 0.02 1.75
N VAL A 47 -6.74 0.03 1.30
CA VAL A 47 -7.26 0.99 0.32
C VAL A 47 -7.21 2.42 0.85
N ARG A 48 -7.54 2.65 2.13
CA ARG A 48 -7.41 3.97 2.77
C ARG A 48 -5.96 4.47 2.73
N HIS A 49 -4.99 3.62 3.02
CA HIS A 49 -3.57 3.96 2.94
C HIS A 49 -3.14 4.26 1.50
N ILE A 50 -3.52 3.42 0.53
CA ILE A 50 -3.24 3.66 -0.90
C ILE A 50 -3.77 5.04 -1.33
N LYS A 51 -5.04 5.35 -1.03
CA LYS A 51 -5.65 6.64 -1.35
C LYS A 51 -4.87 7.81 -0.75
N HIS A 52 -4.37 7.67 0.46
CA HIS A 52 -3.55 8.70 1.10
C HIS A 52 -2.20 8.89 0.41
N PHE A 53 -1.48 7.81 0.11
CA PHE A 53 -0.23 7.87 -0.65
C PHE A 53 -0.44 8.53 -2.02
N VAL A 54 -1.48 8.14 -2.75
CA VAL A 54 -1.82 8.72 -4.06
C VAL A 54 -2.15 10.20 -3.95
N LYS A 55 -2.88 10.60 -2.89
CA LYS A 55 -3.22 12.01 -2.64
C LYS A 55 -1.98 12.87 -2.33
N VAL A 56 -1.02 12.33 -1.58
CA VAL A 56 0.13 13.09 -1.05
C VAL A 56 1.36 13.03 -1.97
N GLY A 57 1.67 11.86 -2.52
CA GLY A 57 2.87 11.61 -3.35
C GLY A 57 2.58 11.28 -4.82
N GLY A 58 1.31 11.21 -5.22
CA GLY A 58 0.91 10.87 -6.58
C GLY A 58 0.85 9.36 -6.84
N ILE A 59 0.26 8.97 -7.98
CA ILE A 59 0.00 7.55 -8.30
C ILE A 59 1.27 6.71 -8.49
N GLU A 60 2.39 7.34 -8.83
CA GLU A 60 3.66 6.65 -9.12
C GLU A 60 4.45 6.21 -7.89
N CYS A 61 4.04 6.64 -6.67
CA CYS A 61 4.83 6.44 -5.45
C CYS A 61 4.38 5.26 -4.58
N VAL A 62 3.39 4.49 -5.02
CA VAL A 62 2.78 3.40 -4.23
C VAL A 62 2.82 2.07 -4.97
N GLY A 63 3.09 0.99 -4.24
CA GLY A 63 3.08 -0.37 -4.75
C GLY A 63 2.58 -1.37 -3.70
N MET A 64 2.70 -2.67 -3.99
CA MET A 64 2.37 -3.74 -3.05
C MET A 64 3.61 -4.15 -2.23
N GLY A 65 3.43 -4.39 -0.94
CA GLY A 65 4.49 -4.85 -0.04
C GLY A 65 3.94 -5.66 1.12
N SER A 66 3.32 -6.81 0.81
CA SER A 66 2.44 -7.54 1.74
C SER A 66 3.09 -7.95 3.06
N ASP A 67 4.39 -8.26 3.05
CA ASP A 67 5.09 -8.87 4.19
C ASP A 67 4.48 -10.25 4.55
N PHE A 68 4.01 -10.99 3.54
CA PHE A 68 3.54 -12.38 3.71
C PHE A 68 4.62 -13.22 4.40
N ASP A 69 4.18 -14.14 5.27
CA ASP A 69 5.00 -14.95 6.17
C ASP A 69 5.82 -14.14 7.23
N GLY A 70 5.76 -12.80 7.21
CA GLY A 70 6.45 -11.90 8.15
C GLY A 70 5.54 -11.23 9.19
N ILE A 71 4.21 -11.30 9.01
CA ILE A 71 3.22 -10.62 9.84
C ILE A 71 2.20 -11.61 10.45
N GLY A 72 1.48 -11.16 11.48
CA GLY A 72 0.43 -11.94 12.12
C GLY A 72 -0.83 -11.13 12.40
N GLY A 73 -1.88 -11.81 12.86
CA GLY A 73 -3.20 -11.23 13.14
C GLY A 73 -4.30 -11.90 12.32
N ASN A 74 -5.48 -11.28 12.32
CA ASN A 74 -6.62 -11.66 11.52
C ASN A 74 -6.51 -10.97 10.16
N LEU A 75 -5.86 -11.64 9.22
CA LEU A 75 -5.63 -11.10 7.88
C LEU A 75 -6.82 -11.40 6.97
N GLU A 76 -7.42 -10.36 6.39
CA GLU A 76 -8.45 -10.50 5.34
C GLU A 76 -7.81 -11.01 4.04
N VAL A 77 -6.61 -10.51 3.71
CA VAL A 77 -5.77 -10.99 2.59
C VAL A 77 -4.66 -11.85 3.18
N LYS A 78 -4.90 -13.17 3.24
CA LYS A 78 -4.02 -14.11 3.95
C LYS A 78 -2.78 -14.52 3.15
N ASP A 79 -2.94 -14.59 1.83
CA ASP A 79 -1.92 -15.06 0.92
C ASP A 79 -2.10 -14.44 -0.48
N ALA A 80 -1.18 -14.78 -1.38
CA ALA A 80 -1.14 -14.21 -2.72
C ALA A 80 -2.39 -14.52 -3.57
N SER A 81 -3.15 -15.58 -3.27
CA SER A 81 -4.38 -15.91 -4.00
C SER A 81 -5.50 -14.89 -3.75
N MET A 82 -5.42 -14.11 -2.66
CA MET A 82 -6.45 -13.15 -2.25
C MET A 82 -6.16 -11.71 -2.69
N MET A 83 -5.06 -11.45 -3.39
CA MET A 83 -4.66 -10.11 -3.82
C MET A 83 -5.73 -9.38 -4.65
N GLN A 84 -6.56 -10.13 -5.39
CA GLN A 84 -7.66 -9.57 -6.18
C GLN A 84 -8.67 -8.80 -5.34
N MET A 85 -8.85 -9.14 -4.05
CA MET A 85 -9.75 -8.41 -3.16
C MET A 85 -9.36 -6.93 -3.02
N ILE A 86 -8.07 -6.63 -2.98
CA ILE A 86 -7.55 -5.25 -2.90
C ILE A 86 -7.86 -4.51 -4.19
N PHE A 87 -7.60 -5.14 -5.35
CA PHE A 87 -7.82 -4.52 -6.64
C PHE A 87 -9.30 -4.27 -6.93
N GLU A 88 -10.18 -5.21 -6.57
CA GLU A 88 -11.63 -5.00 -6.63
C GLU A 88 -12.09 -3.87 -5.71
N ALA A 89 -11.53 -3.74 -4.52
CA ALA A 89 -11.84 -2.64 -3.62
C ALA A 89 -11.36 -1.29 -4.18
N LEU A 90 -10.18 -1.23 -4.80
CA LEU A 90 -9.69 -0.04 -5.50
C LEU A 90 -10.60 0.35 -6.68
N ARG A 91 -11.08 -0.63 -7.47
CA ARG A 91 -12.06 -0.37 -8.55
C ARG A 91 -13.33 0.28 -7.99
N LYS A 92 -13.86 -0.23 -6.88
CA LYS A 92 -15.05 0.33 -6.21
C LYS A 92 -14.83 1.76 -5.73
N GLU A 93 -13.59 2.12 -5.40
CA GLU A 93 -13.19 3.48 -5.02
C GLU A 93 -12.86 4.39 -6.21
N GLY A 94 -13.05 3.92 -7.46
CA GLY A 94 -12.94 4.73 -8.67
C GLY A 94 -11.55 4.77 -9.30
N PHE A 95 -10.62 3.91 -8.89
CA PHE A 95 -9.34 3.76 -9.58
C PHE A 95 -9.56 3.10 -10.95
N SER A 96 -8.92 3.65 -12.00
CA SER A 96 -8.93 3.02 -13.32
C SER A 96 -8.02 1.79 -13.37
N GLU A 97 -8.23 0.91 -14.35
CA GLU A 97 -7.35 -0.26 -14.53
C GLU A 97 -5.88 0.14 -14.69
N ASP A 98 -5.58 1.21 -15.43
CA ASP A 98 -4.21 1.72 -15.59
C ASP A 98 -3.59 2.13 -14.24
N GLN A 99 -4.37 2.74 -13.34
CA GLN A 99 -3.89 3.10 -12.01
C GLN A 99 -3.70 1.88 -11.12
N ILE A 100 -4.58 0.89 -11.23
CA ILE A 100 -4.46 -0.37 -10.51
C ILE A 100 -3.23 -1.13 -11.00
N GLU A 101 -2.96 -1.14 -12.31
CA GLU A 101 -1.77 -1.76 -12.89
C GLU A 101 -0.47 -1.14 -12.35
N LYS A 102 -0.45 0.20 -12.21
CA LYS A 102 0.62 0.96 -11.54
C LYS A 102 0.88 0.49 -10.13
N ILE A 103 -0.17 0.46 -9.32
CA ILE A 103 -0.11 0.01 -7.92
C ILE A 103 0.28 -1.47 -7.83
N ALA A 104 -0.22 -2.31 -8.75
CA ALA A 104 0.01 -3.75 -8.74
C ALA A 104 1.47 -4.10 -9.06
N TYR A 105 2.07 -3.47 -10.09
CA TYR A 105 3.45 -3.79 -10.44
C TYR A 105 4.23 -2.72 -11.21
N THR A 106 3.62 -1.89 -12.08
CA THR A 106 4.44 -1.09 -13.02
C THR A 106 5.24 0.01 -12.32
N ASN A 107 4.76 0.55 -11.19
CA ASN A 107 5.53 1.48 -10.37
C ASN A 107 6.81 0.84 -9.82
N VAL A 108 6.70 -0.35 -9.25
CA VAL A 108 7.85 -1.08 -8.68
C VAL A 108 8.80 -1.53 -9.79
N LEU A 109 8.24 -2.02 -10.92
CA LEU A 109 9.02 -2.42 -12.08
C LEU A 109 9.85 -1.27 -12.66
N ARG A 110 9.31 -0.03 -12.68
CA ARG A 110 10.06 1.16 -13.07
C ARG A 110 11.30 1.35 -12.20
N VAL A 111 11.14 1.32 -10.87
CA VAL A 111 12.27 1.48 -9.93
C VAL A 111 13.32 0.39 -10.11
N ILE A 112 12.90 -0.87 -10.28
CA ILE A 112 13.82 -1.99 -10.56
C ILE A 112 14.64 -1.74 -11.83
N LYS A 113 14.00 -1.27 -12.91
CA LYS A 113 14.68 -0.96 -14.18
C LYS A 113 15.63 0.23 -14.12
N GLU A 114 15.37 1.19 -13.24
CA GLU A 114 16.21 2.38 -13.06
C GLU A 114 17.42 2.11 -12.15
N THR A 115 17.41 1.01 -11.39
CA THR A 115 18.42 0.70 -10.37
C THR A 115 19.30 -0.51 -10.69
N LEU A 116 18.96 -1.28 -11.73
CA LEU A 116 19.71 -2.43 -12.25
C LEU A 116 20.34 -2.10 -13.60
#